data_AF-A0AAN5I5A0-F1
#
_entry.id   AF-A0AAN5I5A0-F1
#
_cell.length_a   1.000
_cell.length_b   1.000
_cell.length_c   1.000
_cell.angle_alpha   90.00
_cell.angle_beta   90.00
_cell.angle_gamma   90.00
#
_symmetry.space_group_name_H-M   'P 1'
#
loop_
_entity.id
_entity.type
_entity.pdbx_description
1 polymer ?
#
loop_
_entity_poly.entity_id
_entity_poly.type
_entity_poly.pdbx_seq_one_letter_code
_entity_poly.pdbx_strand_id
1 'polypeptide(L)'
;QMQPQCQCSTFDPCWNNIAGTITQCADRCQNHFTSLGASYPAARQCIMAKLPQLRGALTCARQRFGNVCAHTPGAQVPHRYSETVQLAAFREVTGMLQRSGIAGEAGPLVQVARKAVGCILKCIQTQGCTSHCGLALPPDNALISGFKSCAMSSGFLSTGPFREMCGCLSNAGVKSLAPICSKIVIT
;
A
#
# COMPACT_ATOMS: atom_id res chain seq x y z
N GLN A 1 16.41 0.65 -16.57
CA GLN A 1 17.52 -0.23 -16.15
C GLN A 1 16.98 -1.66 -16.02
N MET A 2 17.75 -2.67 -16.42
CA MET A 2 17.42 -4.08 -16.19
C MET A 2 18.13 -4.58 -14.93
N GLN A 3 17.54 -5.56 -14.25
CA GLN A 3 18.14 -6.21 -13.08
C GLN A 3 17.83 -7.71 -13.07
N PRO A 4 18.59 -8.53 -12.33
CA PRO A 4 18.31 -9.96 -12.18
C PRO A 4 16.90 -10.19 -11.62
N GLN A 5 16.17 -11.17 -12.18
CA GLN A 5 14.90 -11.59 -11.60
C GLN A 5 15.13 -12.36 -10.30
N CYS A 6 14.28 -12.13 -9.29
CA CYS A 6 14.33 -12.87 -8.04
C CYS A 6 14.05 -14.36 -8.27
N GLN A 7 14.77 -15.23 -7.56
CA GLN A 7 14.46 -16.66 -7.54
C GLN A 7 13.29 -16.94 -6.61
N CYS A 8 12.40 -17.87 -7.00
CA CYS A 8 11.24 -18.24 -6.18
C CYS A 8 11.65 -18.87 -4.84
N SER A 9 12.77 -19.62 -4.81
CA SER A 9 13.36 -20.21 -3.61
C SER A 9 13.66 -19.17 -2.51
N THR A 10 14.00 -17.94 -2.87
CA THR A 10 14.27 -16.84 -1.94
C THR A 10 13.05 -15.94 -1.76
N PHE A 11 12.32 -15.68 -2.84
CA PHE A 11 11.20 -14.75 -2.85
C PHE A 11 10.00 -15.27 -2.06
N ASP A 12 9.57 -16.52 -2.30
CA ASP A 12 8.32 -17.04 -1.71
C ASP A 12 8.38 -17.14 -0.17
N PRO A 13 9.48 -17.63 0.46
CA PRO A 13 9.60 -17.61 1.92
C PRO A 13 9.55 -16.20 2.51
N CYS A 14 10.17 -15.22 1.84
CA CYS A 14 10.09 -13.82 2.27
C CYS A 14 8.67 -13.27 2.13
N TRP A 15 8.00 -13.56 1.00
CA TRP A 15 6.64 -13.10 0.73
C TRP A 15 5.64 -13.61 1.78
N ASN A 16 5.83 -14.81 2.31
CA ASN A 16 4.99 -15.34 3.38
C ASN A 16 4.99 -14.48 4.65
N ASN A 17 6.03 -13.66 4.86
CA ASN A 17 6.12 -12.70 5.97
C ASN A 17 5.92 -11.23 5.53
N ILE A 18 5.43 -10.97 4.31
CA ILE A 18 5.36 -9.60 3.77
C ILE A 18 4.51 -8.65 4.64
N ALA A 19 3.46 -9.16 5.29
CA ALA A 19 2.66 -8.37 6.22
C ALA A 19 3.49 -7.91 7.44
N GLY A 20 4.41 -8.74 7.93
CA GLY A 20 5.35 -8.38 8.99
C GLY A 20 6.30 -7.27 8.52
N THR A 21 6.87 -7.40 7.31
CA THR A 21 7.73 -6.37 6.70
C THR A 21 7.00 -5.04 6.54
N ILE A 22 5.75 -5.05 6.07
CA ILE A 22 4.92 -3.83 5.94
C ILE A 22 4.75 -3.15 7.30
N THR A 23 4.42 -3.91 8.35
CA THR A 23 4.26 -3.38 9.71
C THR A 23 5.56 -2.77 10.24
N GLN A 24 6.69 -3.45 10.07
CA GLN A 24 8.00 -2.93 10.50
C GLN A 24 8.38 -1.64 9.75
N CYS A 25 8.10 -1.59 8.44
CA CYS A 25 8.33 -0.37 7.66
C CYS A 25 7.39 0.77 8.06
N ALA A 26 6.13 0.47 8.41
CA ALA A 26 5.22 1.47 8.97
C ALA A 26 5.75 2.03 10.31
N ASP A 27 6.25 1.16 11.20
CA ASP A 27 6.88 1.54 12.48
C ASP A 27 8.11 2.43 12.29
N ARG A 28 8.95 2.16 11.28
CA ARG A 28 10.08 3.03 10.91
C ARG A 28 9.64 4.38 10.36
N CYS A 29 8.48 4.44 9.71
CA CYS A 29 7.93 5.64 9.07
C CYS A 29 6.96 6.42 9.98
N GLN A 30 6.88 6.09 11.28
CA GLN A 30 5.92 6.65 12.23
C GLN A 30 5.90 8.19 12.29
N ASN A 31 7.04 8.84 12.06
CA ASN A 31 7.16 10.30 12.10
C ASN A 31 6.27 11.01 11.08
N HIS A 32 5.92 10.35 9.98
CA HIS A 32 4.98 10.91 9.01
C HIS A 32 3.52 10.87 9.51
N PHE A 33 3.17 9.92 10.38
CA PHE A 33 1.83 9.85 10.99
C PHE A 33 1.68 10.84 12.14
N THR A 34 2.71 11.00 12.98
CA THR A 34 2.69 11.97 14.08
C THR A 34 2.65 13.42 13.58
N SER A 35 3.16 13.69 12.38
CA SER A 35 3.05 15.02 11.73
C SER A 35 1.60 15.48 11.48
N LEU A 36 0.62 14.57 11.57
CA LEU A 36 -0.81 14.87 11.48
C LEU A 36 -1.48 15.13 12.84
N GLY A 37 -0.71 15.18 13.92
CA GLY A 37 -1.23 15.24 15.28
C GLY A 37 -1.75 13.90 15.80
N ALA A 38 -1.51 12.79 15.08
CA ALA A 38 -1.91 11.46 15.51
C ALA A 38 -1.01 10.92 16.63
N SER A 39 -1.62 10.29 17.62
CA SER A 39 -0.96 9.31 18.49
C SER A 39 -0.57 8.10 17.66
N TYR A 40 0.74 7.89 17.47
CA TYR A 40 1.21 6.75 16.68
C TYR A 40 0.71 5.40 17.22
N PRO A 41 0.72 5.11 18.55
CA PRO A 41 0.16 3.87 19.07
C PRO A 41 -1.32 3.67 18.71
N ALA A 42 -2.15 4.71 18.77
CA ALA A 42 -3.56 4.63 18.42
C ALA A 42 -3.76 4.45 16.91
N ALA A 43 -3.04 5.22 16.08
CA ALA A 43 -3.09 5.11 14.63
C ALA A 43 -2.62 3.71 14.16
N ARG A 44 -1.59 3.17 14.81
CA ARG A 44 -1.09 1.82 14.57
C ARG A 44 -2.16 0.76 14.83
N GLN A 45 -2.92 0.88 15.93
CA GLN A 45 -4.04 -0.03 16.19
C GLN A 45 -5.11 0.03 15.09
N CYS A 46 -5.45 1.23 14.59
CA CYS A 46 -6.37 1.40 13.46
C CYS A 46 -5.91 0.64 12.21
N ILE A 47 -4.61 0.71 11.89
CA ILE A 47 -4.02 0.04 10.73
C ILE A 47 -3.97 -1.47 10.95
N MET A 48 -3.56 -1.93 12.14
CA MET A 48 -3.48 -3.35 12.49
C MET A 48 -4.84 -4.04 12.42
N ALA A 49 -5.93 -3.33 12.73
CA ALA A 49 -7.29 -3.84 12.60
C ALA A 49 -7.66 -4.20 11.15
N LYS A 50 -6.98 -3.62 10.15
CA LYS A 50 -7.20 -3.90 8.72
C LYS A 50 -6.17 -4.85 8.10
N LEU A 51 -5.23 -5.35 8.92
CA LEU A 51 -4.19 -6.27 8.47
C LEU A 51 -4.73 -7.58 7.87
N PRO A 52 -5.81 -8.20 8.41
CA PRO A 52 -6.40 -9.40 7.79
C PRO A 52 -6.91 -9.15 6.36
N GLN A 53 -7.62 -8.03 6.14
CA GLN A 53 -8.13 -7.65 4.83
C GLN A 53 -6.99 -7.31 3.86
N LEU A 54 -5.94 -6.65 4.34
CA LEU A 54 -4.72 -6.40 3.57
C LEU A 54 -4.03 -7.71 3.16
N ARG A 55 -3.91 -8.69 4.07
CA ARG A 55 -3.38 -10.01 3.75
C ARG A 55 -4.21 -10.70 2.67
N GLY A 56 -5.55 -10.63 2.76
CA GLY A 56 -6.44 -11.13 1.72
C GLY A 56 -6.18 -10.46 0.35
N ALA A 57 -5.99 -9.14 0.33
CA ALA A 57 -5.66 -8.41 -0.90
C ALA A 57 -4.32 -8.84 -1.50
N LEU A 58 -3.29 -9.03 -0.65
CA LEU A 58 -1.96 -9.47 -1.06
C LEU A 58 -1.98 -10.90 -1.60
N THR A 59 -2.72 -11.81 -0.98
CA THR A 59 -2.91 -13.18 -1.47
C THR A 59 -3.59 -13.20 -2.83
N CYS A 60 -4.69 -12.44 -2.99
CA CYS A 60 -5.36 -12.30 -4.28
C CYS A 60 -4.41 -11.72 -5.35
N ALA A 61 -3.63 -10.68 -5.01
CA ALA A 61 -2.68 -10.07 -5.93
C ALA A 61 -1.60 -11.07 -6.35
N ARG A 62 -1.05 -11.85 -5.41
CA ARG A 62 -0.05 -12.90 -5.68
C ARG A 62 -0.59 -13.96 -6.63
N GLN A 63 -1.85 -14.37 -6.47
CA GLN A 63 -2.51 -15.32 -7.36
C GLN A 63 -2.77 -14.71 -8.75
N ARG A 64 -3.25 -13.46 -8.79
CA ARG A 64 -3.57 -12.74 -10.03
C ARG A 64 -2.36 -12.55 -10.94
N PHE A 65 -1.20 -12.22 -10.37
CA PHE A 65 0.00 -11.94 -11.16
C PHE A 65 0.80 -13.19 -11.52
N GLY A 66 0.38 -14.38 -11.07
CA GLY A 66 1.00 -15.65 -11.45
C GLY A 66 2.47 -15.77 -11.02
N ASN A 67 3.30 -16.41 -11.84
CA ASN A 67 4.72 -16.61 -11.55
C ASN A 67 5.53 -15.34 -11.85
N VAL A 68 5.85 -14.61 -10.78
CA VAL A 68 6.58 -13.33 -10.85
C VAL A 68 8.09 -13.48 -10.54
N CYS A 69 8.50 -14.65 -10.08
CA CYS A 69 9.89 -15.02 -9.79
C CYS A 69 10.36 -16.11 -10.75
N ALA A 70 11.68 -16.29 -10.86
CA ALA A 70 12.27 -17.32 -11.71
C ALA A 70 12.55 -18.60 -10.91
N HIS A 71 12.28 -19.77 -11.50
CA HIS A 71 12.69 -21.06 -10.91
C HIS A 71 14.15 -21.39 -11.22
N THR A 72 14.72 -20.78 -12.26
CA THR A 72 16.12 -20.92 -12.67
C THR A 72 16.78 -19.54 -12.79
N PRO A 73 18.06 -19.39 -12.40
CA PRO A 73 18.77 -18.12 -12.58
C PRO A 73 18.98 -17.77 -14.07
N GLY A 74 19.12 -16.47 -14.35
CA GLY A 74 19.50 -15.96 -15.68
C GLY A 74 18.48 -15.00 -16.32
N ALA A 75 17.22 -15.03 -15.88
CA ALA A 75 16.22 -14.07 -16.35
C ALA A 75 16.51 -12.65 -15.83
N GLN A 76 16.26 -11.66 -16.68
CA GLN A 76 16.32 -10.25 -16.33
C GLN A 76 14.95 -9.60 -16.47
N VAL A 77 14.65 -8.66 -15.59
CA VAL A 77 13.41 -7.89 -15.61
C VAL A 77 13.68 -6.40 -15.49
N PRO A 78 12.76 -5.54 -15.97
CA PRO A 78 12.88 -4.10 -15.76
C PRO A 78 12.95 -3.77 -14.27
N HIS A 79 13.85 -2.86 -13.90
CA HIS A 79 13.88 -2.28 -12.56
C HIS A 79 12.63 -1.43 -12.35
N ARG A 80 11.94 -1.68 -11.22
CA ARG A 80 10.77 -0.92 -10.81
C ARG A 80 11.15 0.08 -9.73
N TYR A 81 10.89 1.35 -10.00
CA TYR A 81 11.10 2.45 -9.07
C TYR A 81 9.90 2.60 -8.15
N SER A 82 10.12 2.74 -6.84
CA SER A 82 9.01 2.90 -5.88
C SER A 82 8.22 4.18 -6.14
N GLU A 83 8.86 5.20 -6.70
CA GLU A 83 8.25 6.48 -7.05
C GLU A 83 7.19 6.35 -8.16
N THR A 84 7.40 5.48 -9.16
CA THR A 84 6.44 5.28 -10.26
C THR A 84 5.22 4.48 -9.80
N VAL A 85 5.45 3.47 -8.96
CA VAL A 85 4.38 2.71 -8.29
C VAL A 85 3.54 3.61 -7.40
N GLN A 86 4.21 4.43 -6.59
CA GLN A 86 3.57 5.41 -5.73
C GLN A 86 2.70 6.36 -6.55
N LEU A 87 3.25 6.91 -7.63
CA LEU A 87 2.51 7.81 -8.52
C LEU A 87 1.26 7.14 -9.11
N ALA A 88 1.37 5.91 -9.61
CA ALA A 88 0.24 5.16 -10.14
C ALA A 88 -0.84 4.91 -9.06
N ALA A 89 -0.42 4.54 -7.85
CA ALA A 89 -1.33 4.34 -6.71
C ALA A 89 -2.08 5.63 -6.34
N PHE A 90 -1.38 6.76 -6.26
CA PHE A 90 -2.00 8.04 -5.91
C PHE A 90 -2.92 8.58 -7.00
N ARG A 91 -2.65 8.30 -8.28
CA ARG A 91 -3.59 8.62 -9.37
C ARG A 91 -4.91 7.88 -9.19
N GLU A 92 -4.87 6.60 -8.86
CA GLU A 92 -6.06 5.79 -8.61
C GLU A 92 -6.84 6.29 -7.38
N VAL A 93 -6.15 6.57 -6.27
CA VAL A 93 -6.76 7.13 -5.06
C VAL A 93 -7.38 8.50 -5.32
N THR A 94 -6.68 9.38 -6.04
CA THR A 94 -7.22 10.69 -6.40
C THR A 94 -8.48 10.56 -7.25
N GLY A 95 -8.52 9.61 -8.19
CA GLY A 95 -9.73 9.31 -8.96
C GLY A 95 -10.91 8.87 -8.07
N MET A 96 -10.66 8.05 -7.05
CA MET A 96 -11.70 7.68 -6.07
C MET A 96 -12.21 8.88 -5.27
N LEU A 97 -11.30 9.76 -4.81
CA LEU A 97 -11.67 10.96 -4.06
C LEU A 97 -12.45 11.98 -4.90
N GLN A 98 -12.10 12.11 -6.19
CA GLN A 98 -12.83 12.93 -7.15
C GLN A 98 -14.25 12.44 -7.36
N ARG A 99 -14.44 11.12 -7.55
CA ARG A 99 -15.78 10.51 -7.66
C ARG A 99 -16.62 10.68 -6.39
N SER A 100 -15.98 10.76 -5.23
CA SER A 100 -16.63 11.05 -3.95
C SER A 100 -16.92 12.54 -3.71
N GLY A 101 -16.49 13.44 -4.60
CA GLY A 101 -16.66 14.90 -4.43
C GLY A 101 -15.80 15.52 -3.32
N ILE A 102 -14.83 14.78 -2.75
CA ILE A 102 -14.01 15.24 -1.60
C ILE A 102 -12.56 15.52 -1.96
N ALA A 103 -12.21 15.53 -3.25
CA ALA A 103 -10.82 15.71 -3.68
C ALA A 103 -10.18 17.02 -3.16
N GLY A 104 -10.94 18.12 -3.10
CA GLY A 104 -10.48 19.39 -2.54
C GLY A 104 -10.24 19.35 -1.03
N GLU A 105 -11.15 18.72 -0.29
CA GLU A 105 -11.08 18.60 1.18
C GLU A 105 -9.96 17.62 1.62
N ALA A 106 -9.73 16.57 0.83
CA ALA A 106 -8.74 15.53 1.12
C ALA A 106 -7.31 15.89 0.68
N GLY A 107 -7.10 16.98 -0.07
CA GLY A 107 -5.80 17.35 -0.64
C GLY A 107 -4.64 17.37 0.36
N PRO A 108 -4.74 18.07 1.51
CA PRO A 108 -3.69 18.09 2.54
C PRO A 108 -3.38 16.70 3.11
N LEU A 109 -4.41 15.87 3.29
CA LEU A 109 -4.28 14.50 3.80
C LEU A 109 -3.57 13.60 2.79
N VAL A 110 -3.87 13.75 1.50
CA VAL A 110 -3.21 13.02 0.41
C VAL A 110 -1.72 13.32 0.38
N GLN A 111 -1.31 14.58 0.60
CA GLN A 111 0.12 14.94 0.62
C GLN A 111 0.87 14.25 1.77
N VAL A 112 0.27 14.17 2.95
CA VAL A 112 0.90 13.49 4.08
C VAL A 112 0.89 11.98 3.90
N ALA A 113 -0.22 11.41 3.42
CA ALA A 113 -0.28 10.01 3.02
C ALA A 113 0.79 9.67 1.98
N ARG A 114 1.07 10.58 1.03
CA ARG A 114 2.15 10.42 0.05
C ARG A 114 3.52 10.31 0.72
N LYS A 115 3.84 11.17 1.69
CA LYS A 115 5.11 11.07 2.43
C LYS A 115 5.22 9.74 3.20
N ALA A 116 4.17 9.35 3.93
CA ALA A 116 4.15 8.11 4.68
C ALA A 116 4.30 6.87 3.79
N VAL A 117 3.49 6.77 2.72
CA VAL A 117 3.53 5.65 1.77
C VAL A 117 4.87 5.61 1.03
N GLY A 118 5.42 6.76 0.64
CA GLY A 118 6.74 6.82 0.00
C GLY A 118 7.85 6.25 0.89
N CYS A 119 7.84 6.63 2.18
CA CYS A 119 8.77 6.07 3.17
C CYS A 119 8.60 4.54 3.29
N ILE A 120 7.36 4.05 3.39
CA ILE A 120 7.07 2.61 3.52
C ILE A 120 7.53 1.83 2.28
N LEU A 121 7.19 2.31 1.08
CA LEU A 121 7.59 1.66 -0.17
C LEU A 121 9.11 1.62 -0.33
N LYS A 122 9.80 2.70 0.04
CA LYS A 122 11.28 2.74 0.04
C LYS A 122 11.89 1.78 1.06
N CYS A 123 11.28 1.66 2.24
CA CYS A 123 11.70 0.68 3.24
C CYS A 123 11.50 -0.75 2.71
N ILE A 124 10.36 -1.07 2.11
CA ILE A 124 10.10 -2.40 1.50
C ILE A 124 11.07 -2.66 0.34
N GLN A 125 11.39 -1.66 -0.47
CA GLN A 125 12.33 -1.82 -1.58
C GLN A 125 13.75 -2.13 -1.09
N THR A 126 14.15 -1.58 0.06
CA THR A 126 15.51 -1.75 0.60
C THR A 126 15.66 -2.95 1.54
N GLN A 127 14.60 -3.32 2.26
CA GLN A 127 14.61 -4.35 3.31
C GLN A 127 13.70 -5.54 3.00
N GLY A 128 12.89 -5.46 1.94
CA GLY A 128 11.92 -6.48 1.58
C GLY A 128 12.47 -7.51 0.60
N CYS A 129 11.55 -8.29 0.04
CA CYS A 129 11.86 -9.51 -0.72
C CYS A 129 12.56 -9.29 -2.06
N THR A 130 12.80 -8.04 -2.44
CA THR A 130 13.34 -7.65 -3.74
C THR A 130 14.48 -6.64 -3.61
N SER A 131 15.20 -6.62 -2.47
CA SER A 131 16.27 -5.64 -2.22
C SER A 131 17.42 -5.68 -3.23
N HIS A 132 17.64 -6.83 -3.88
CA HIS A 132 18.75 -7.06 -4.82
C HIS A 132 18.31 -7.67 -6.16
N CYS A 133 17.00 -7.73 -6.43
CA CYS A 133 16.45 -8.38 -7.62
C CYS A 133 15.08 -7.78 -7.99
N GLY A 134 14.57 -8.10 -9.16
CA GLY A 134 13.25 -7.67 -9.63
C GLY A 134 12.24 -8.81 -9.76
N LEU A 135 10.97 -8.45 -9.85
CA LEU A 135 9.89 -9.39 -10.15
C LEU A 135 9.35 -9.13 -11.55
N ALA A 136 9.00 -10.20 -12.26
CA ALA A 136 8.31 -10.16 -13.55
C ALA A 136 6.83 -9.79 -13.34
N LEU A 137 6.61 -8.53 -12.99
CA LEU A 137 5.30 -7.97 -12.73
C LEU A 137 4.82 -7.13 -13.92
N PRO A 138 3.50 -6.98 -14.12
CA PRO A 138 2.96 -6.14 -15.18
C PRO A 138 3.30 -4.65 -14.95
N PRO A 139 3.11 -3.77 -15.94
CA PRO A 139 3.31 -2.33 -15.80
C PRO A 139 2.55 -1.73 -14.61
N ASP A 140 3.05 -0.64 -14.03
CA ASP A 140 2.57 -0.11 -12.75
C ASP A 140 1.06 0.18 -12.72
N ASN A 141 0.47 0.68 -13.81
CA ASN A 141 -0.99 0.90 -13.88
C ASN A 141 -1.78 -0.41 -13.77
N ALA A 142 -1.33 -1.48 -14.43
CA ALA A 142 -1.96 -2.79 -14.38
C ALA A 142 -1.72 -3.47 -13.02
N LEU A 143 -0.54 -3.26 -12.42
CA LEU A 143 -0.24 -3.69 -11.05
C LEU A 143 -1.20 -3.04 -10.05
N ILE A 144 -1.34 -1.72 -10.09
CA ILE A 144 -2.21 -0.96 -9.17
C ILE A 144 -3.68 -1.30 -9.38
N SER A 145 -4.14 -1.37 -10.64
CA SER A 145 -5.52 -1.76 -10.95
C SER A 145 -5.83 -3.20 -10.50
N GLY A 146 -4.90 -4.13 -10.70
CA GLY A 146 -5.02 -5.50 -10.22
C GLY A 146 -5.07 -5.57 -8.68
N PHE A 147 -4.19 -4.84 -8.00
CA PHE A 147 -4.21 -4.76 -6.54
C PHE A 147 -5.50 -4.11 -6.02
N LYS A 148 -5.98 -3.03 -6.65
CA LYS A 148 -7.26 -2.39 -6.32
C LYS A 148 -8.40 -3.40 -6.35
N SER A 149 -8.51 -4.17 -7.44
CA SER A 149 -9.56 -5.19 -7.60
C SER A 149 -9.51 -6.22 -6.46
N CYS A 150 -8.32 -6.69 -6.12
CA CYS A 150 -8.09 -7.60 -5.00
C CYS A 150 -8.39 -6.99 -3.62
N ALA A 151 -8.07 -5.71 -3.45
CA ALA A 151 -8.36 -4.98 -2.23
C ALA A 151 -9.87 -4.75 -2.04
N MET A 152 -10.61 -4.52 -3.13
CA MET A 152 -12.06 -4.44 -3.08
C MET A 152 -12.67 -5.80 -2.72
N SER A 153 -12.21 -6.89 -3.36
CA SER A 153 -12.73 -8.23 -3.09
C SER A 153 -12.40 -8.74 -1.69
N SER A 154 -11.27 -8.33 -1.10
CA SER A 154 -10.91 -8.67 0.28
C SER A 154 -11.59 -7.80 1.33
N GLY A 155 -12.39 -6.81 0.91
CA GLY A 155 -13.00 -5.81 1.78
C GLY A 155 -12.03 -4.76 2.33
N PHE A 156 -10.73 -4.83 2.00
CA PHE A 156 -9.73 -3.84 2.42
C PHE A 156 -10.06 -2.44 1.87
N LEU A 157 -10.46 -2.39 0.60
CA LEU A 157 -10.85 -1.17 -0.10
C LEU A 157 -12.35 -1.21 -0.36
N SER A 158 -13.13 -1.02 0.70
CA SER A 158 -14.59 -0.90 0.64
C SER A 158 -15.07 0.25 1.54
N THR A 159 -16.21 0.84 1.20
CA THR A 159 -16.68 2.08 1.85
C THR A 159 -16.77 1.95 3.37
N GLY A 160 -17.41 0.90 3.91
CA GLY A 160 -17.58 0.72 5.36
C GLY A 160 -16.26 0.67 6.13
N PRO A 161 -15.39 -0.33 5.88
CA PRO A 161 -14.06 -0.45 6.49
C PRO A 161 -13.17 0.79 6.31
N PHE A 162 -13.27 1.49 5.17
CA PHE A 162 -12.51 2.71 4.95
C PHE A 162 -13.00 3.88 5.82
N ARG A 163 -14.33 4.04 5.96
CA ARG A 163 -14.93 5.02 6.88
C ARG A 163 -14.57 4.71 8.33
N GLU A 164 -14.61 3.45 8.72
CA GLU A 164 -14.21 2.99 10.06
C GLU A 164 -12.73 3.31 10.34
N MET A 165 -11.84 3.00 9.39
CA MET A 165 -10.41 3.34 9.49
C MET A 165 -10.21 4.85 9.59
N CYS A 166 -10.93 5.63 8.78
CA CYS A 166 -10.89 7.09 8.83
C CYS A 166 -11.33 7.63 10.20
N GLY A 167 -12.44 7.13 10.73
CA GLY A 167 -12.94 7.49 12.06
C GLY A 167 -11.96 7.13 13.17
N CYS A 168 -11.36 5.95 13.09
CA CYS A 168 -10.31 5.52 14.02
C CYS A 168 -9.10 6.46 13.98
N LEU A 169 -8.62 6.85 12.80
CA LEU A 169 -7.50 7.79 12.65
C LEU A 169 -7.84 9.20 13.14
N SER A 170 -9.09 9.65 12.93
CA SER A 170 -9.60 10.91 13.48
C SER A 170 -9.60 10.89 15.00
N ASN A 171 -10.04 9.79 15.61
CA ASN A 171 -10.02 9.59 17.06
C ASN A 171 -8.59 9.47 17.59
N ALA A 172 -7.67 8.90 16.80
CA ALA A 172 -6.25 8.84 17.12
C ALA A 172 -5.54 10.20 17.06
N GLY A 173 -6.18 11.26 16.55
CA GLY A 173 -5.65 12.64 16.59
C GLY A 173 -5.63 13.38 15.26
N VAL A 174 -5.91 12.70 14.13
CA VAL A 174 -5.96 13.36 12.81
C VAL A 174 -7.30 14.08 12.63
N LYS A 175 -7.49 15.20 13.35
CA LYS A 175 -8.78 15.91 13.40
C LYS A 175 -9.28 16.40 12.04
N SER A 176 -8.38 16.63 11.09
CA SER A 176 -8.72 17.00 9.71
C SER A 176 -9.48 15.91 8.95
N LEU A 177 -9.47 14.65 9.40
CA LEU A 177 -10.26 13.58 8.81
C LEU A 177 -11.74 13.62 9.18
N ALA A 178 -12.08 14.14 10.37
CA ALA A 178 -13.45 14.11 10.91
C ALA A 178 -14.54 14.58 9.92
N PRO A 179 -14.41 15.74 9.23
CA PRO A 179 -15.45 16.22 8.32
C PRO A 179 -15.54 15.42 7.01
N ILE A 180 -14.54 14.60 6.68
CA ILE A 180 -14.42 13.90 5.41
C ILE A 180 -14.83 12.43 5.56
N CYS A 181 -14.64 11.82 6.74
CA CYS A 181 -14.84 10.38 6.95
C CYS A 181 -16.21 9.88 6.51
N SER A 182 -17.29 10.60 6.81
CA SER A 182 -18.66 10.20 6.43
C SER A 182 -18.95 10.35 4.94
N LYS A 183 -18.19 11.18 4.22
CA LYS A 183 -18.38 11.49 2.80
C LYS A 183 -17.66 10.52 1.86
N ILE A 184 -16.72 9.72 2.36
CA ILE A 184 -15.91 8.82 1.52
C ILE A 184 -16.80 7.75 0.89
N VAL A 185 -16.66 7.55 -0.42
CA VAL A 185 -17.28 6.47 -1.19
C VAL A 185 -16.21 5.78 -2.02
N ILE A 186 -16.00 4.49 -1.79
CA ILE A 186 -15.01 3.70 -2.52
C ILE A 186 -15.70 3.03 -3.72
N THR A 187 -15.18 3.31 -4.93
CA THR A 187 -15.63 2.74 -6.22
C THR A 187 -14.46 2.40 -7.13
#